data_AF-A0A069PDB0-F1
#
_entry.id   AF-A0A069PDB0-F1
#
_cell.length_a   1.000
_cell.length_b   1.000
_cell.length_c   1.000
_cell.angle_alpha   90.00
_cell.angle_beta   90.00
_cell.angle_gamma   90.00
#
_symmetry.space_group_name_H-M   'P 1'
#
loop_
_entity.id
_entity.type
_entity.pdbx_description
1 polymer ?
#
loop_
_entity_poly.entity_id
_entity_poly.type
_entity_poly.pdbx_seq_one_letter_code
_entity_poly.pdbx_strand_id
1 'polypeptide(L)'
;MQKDIEVGDYLLAMNTEEKCDPADAESVVGFNVRVIVTRLDRQPVHGSMLTEDSGELTGGHGPFPTVADAIAHGEAWGRHFVSRILGGAV
;
A
#
# COMPACT_ATOMS: atom_id res chain seq x y z
N MET A 1 -9.22 2.58 7.35
CA MET A 1 -9.17 1.15 7.75
C MET A 1 -7.76 0.65 7.53
N GLN A 2 -7.19 -0.14 8.44
CA GLN A 2 -5.80 -0.59 8.32
C GLN A 2 -5.70 -2.12 8.32
N LYS A 3 -4.81 -2.64 7.48
CA LYS A 3 -4.44 -4.05 7.44
C LYS A 3 -2.93 -4.18 7.26
N ASP A 4 -2.30 -4.92 8.16
CA ASP A 4 -0.87 -5.19 8.09
C ASP A 4 -0.64 -6.64 7.68
N ILE A 5 0.33 -6.90 6.79
CA ILE A 5 0.73 -8.25 6.39
C ILE A 5 2.24 -8.40 6.40
N GLU A 6 2.70 -9.58 6.76
CA GLU A 6 4.12 -9.94 6.73
C GLU A 6 4.45 -10.70 5.43
N VAL A 7 5.51 -10.28 4.76
CA VAL A 7 6.01 -10.88 3.50
C VAL A 7 7.51 -11.09 3.64
N GLY A 8 7.91 -12.30 4.03
CA GLY A 8 9.31 -12.58 4.40
C GLY A 8 9.73 -11.73 5.60
N ASP A 9 10.84 -11.01 5.47
CA ASP A 9 11.36 -10.10 6.50
C ASP A 9 10.76 -8.68 6.46
N TYR A 10 9.71 -8.47 5.66
CA TYR A 10 9.09 -7.17 5.44
C TYR A 10 7.66 -7.14 5.99
N LEU A 11 7.30 -6.05 6.63
CA LEU A 11 5.95 -5.70 7.03
C LEU A 11 5.38 -4.70 6.02
N LEU A 12 4.22 -5.02 5.46
CA LEU A 12 3.43 -4.15 4.59
C LEU A 12 2.24 -3.64 5.40
N ALA A 13 2.29 -2.39 5.84
CA ALA A 13 1.18 -1.73 6.50
C ALA A 13 0.31 -1.04 5.43
N MET A 14 -0.88 -1.58 5.18
CA MET A 14 -1.82 -1.06 4.20
C MET A 14 -2.87 -0.22 4.91
N ASN A 15 -2.89 1.09 4.63
CA ASN A 15 -3.91 2.00 5.12
C ASN A 15 -4.88 2.32 4.00
N THR A 16 -6.14 1.95 4.18
CA THR A 16 -7.24 2.26 3.26
C THR A 16 -7.98 3.48 3.75
N GLU A 17 -8.11 4.48 2.89
CA GLU A 17 -8.79 5.75 3.17
C GLU A 17 -10.04 5.86 2.30
N GLU A 18 -11.15 6.29 2.90
CA GLU A 18 -12.37 6.61 2.17
C GLU A 18 -12.18 7.91 1.39
N LYS A 19 -12.63 7.93 0.13
CA LYS A 19 -12.75 9.15 -0.67
C LYS A 19 -14.21 9.51 -0.78
N CYS A 20 -14.54 10.71 -0.33
CA CYS A 20 -15.85 11.31 -0.52
C CYS A 20 -15.90 12.12 -1.81
N ASP A 21 -17.11 12.31 -2.33
CA ASP A 21 -17.35 13.20 -3.44
C ASP A 21 -17.00 14.65 -3.03
N PRO A 22 -16.26 15.42 -3.84
CA PRO A 22 -15.95 16.80 -3.51
C PRO A 22 -17.18 17.73 -3.51
N ALA A 23 -18.27 17.35 -4.19
CA ALA A 23 -19.54 18.06 -4.15
C ALA A 23 -20.46 17.55 -3.03
N ASP A 24 -20.21 16.37 -2.47
CA ASP A 24 -20.96 15.80 -1.35
C ASP A 24 -20.07 14.96 -0.42
N ALA A 25 -19.64 15.57 0.69
CA ALA A 25 -18.70 14.96 1.63
C ALA A 25 -19.28 13.75 2.40
N GLU A 26 -20.58 13.52 2.32
CA GLU A 26 -21.28 12.38 2.94
C GLU A 26 -21.37 11.17 1.99
N SER A 27 -21.18 11.40 0.69
CA SER A 27 -21.18 10.37 -0.35
C SER A 27 -19.78 9.80 -0.57
N VAL A 28 -19.55 8.57 -0.12
CA VAL A 28 -18.31 7.84 -0.39
C VAL A 28 -18.30 7.37 -1.84
N VAL A 29 -17.36 7.90 -2.65
CA VAL A 29 -17.16 7.55 -4.06
C VAL A 29 -16.18 6.37 -4.25
N GLY A 30 -15.47 6.00 -3.19
CA GLY A 30 -14.64 4.81 -3.16
C GLY A 30 -13.54 4.88 -2.11
N PHE A 31 -12.48 4.11 -2.33
CA PHE A 31 -11.40 3.87 -1.38
C PHE A 31 -10.04 3.96 -2.06
N ASN A 32 -9.06 4.45 -1.33
CA ASN A 32 -7.66 4.53 -1.78
C ASN A 32 -6.83 3.72 -0.80
N VAL A 33 -5.70 3.19 -1.25
CA VAL A 33 -4.79 2.48 -0.35
C VAL A 33 -3.41 3.13 -0.39
N ARG A 34 -2.79 3.25 0.78
CA ARG A 34 -1.37 3.53 0.91
C ARG A 34 -0.70 2.34 1.55
N VAL A 35 0.48 1.97 1.06
CA VAL A 35 1.26 0.85 1.57
C VAL A 35 2.59 1.39 2.08
N ILE A 36 2.85 1.18 3.36
CA ILE A 36 4.15 1.43 3.96
C ILE A 36 4.89 0.11 4.09
N VAL A 37 6.06 0.02 3.47
CA VAL A 37 6.95 -1.15 3.56
C VAL A 37 8.02 -0.86 4.59
N THR A 38 8.19 -1.77 5.55
CA THR A 38 9.24 -1.69 6.57
C THR A 38 9.90 -3.05 6.73
N ARG A 39 11.19 -3.11 7.10
CA ARG A 39 11.82 -4.39 7.49
C ARG A 39 11.64 -4.66 8.97
N LEU A 40 11.30 -5.90 9.31
CA LEU A 40 11.09 -6.34 10.70
C LEU A 40 12.39 -6.25 11.54
N ASP A 41 13.54 -6.44 10.91
CA ASP A 41 14.87 -6.35 11.54
C ASP A 41 15.36 -4.89 11.73
N ARG A 42 14.51 -3.88 11.46
CA ARG A 42 14.83 -2.44 11.54
C ARG A 42 15.98 -1.97 10.63
N GLN A 43 16.41 -2.81 9.70
CA GLN A 43 17.34 -2.45 8.64
C GLN A 43 16.64 -1.61 7.56
N PRO A 44 17.39 -0.87 6.74
CA PRO A 44 16.82 -0.20 5.57
C PRO A 44 16.18 -1.21 4.61
N VAL A 45 15.02 -0.81 4.06
CA VAL A 45 14.24 -1.53 3.07
C VAL A 45 15.01 -1.60 1.76
N HIS A 46 15.56 -0.47 1.32
CA HIS A 46 16.50 -0.37 0.20
C HIS A 46 17.39 0.88 0.34
N GLY A 47 18.66 0.77 -0.03
CA GLY A 47 19.64 1.86 0.16
C GLY A 47 19.74 2.28 1.63
N SER A 48 19.45 3.55 1.91
CA SER A 48 19.42 4.12 3.27
C SER A 48 18.01 4.31 3.83
N MET A 49 16.97 3.84 3.11
CA MET A 49 15.58 4.15 3.42
C MET A 49 15.00 3.10 4.38
N LEU A 50 14.62 3.52 5.59
CA LEU A 50 14.06 2.63 6.62
C LEU A 50 12.61 2.20 6.34
N THR A 51 11.89 3.01 5.57
CA THR A 51 10.50 2.79 5.22
C THR A 51 10.27 3.26 3.79
N GLU A 52 9.58 2.49 2.96
CA GLU A 52 9.11 2.93 1.65
C GLU A 52 7.61 3.23 1.72
N ASP A 53 7.17 4.32 1.10
CA ASP A 53 5.76 4.67 0.94
C ASP A 53 5.36 4.51 -0.53
N SER A 54 4.26 3.79 -0.79
CA SER A 54 3.74 3.61 -2.14
C SER A 54 3.14 4.88 -2.75
N GLY A 55 2.94 5.93 -1.95
CA GLY A 55 1.99 6.98 -2.24
C GLY A 55 0.55 6.48 -2.20
N GLU A 56 -0.37 7.35 -2.61
CA GLU A 56 -1.78 7.00 -2.77
C GLU A 56 -1.98 6.14 -4.02
N LEU A 57 -2.41 4.89 -3.82
CA LEU A 57 -2.78 3.98 -4.88
C LEU A 57 -4.29 4.03 -5.12
N THR A 58 -4.65 4.13 -6.39
CA THR A 58 -6.02 4.14 -6.90
C THR A 58 -6.14 3.17 -8.07
N GLY A 59 -7.37 2.79 -8.43
CA GLY A 59 -7.63 1.99 -9.61
C GLY A 59 -7.44 2.77 -10.92
N GLY A 60 -7.50 2.05 -12.04
CA GLY A 60 -7.27 2.65 -13.38
C GLY A 60 -8.25 3.76 -13.79
N HIS A 61 -9.37 3.90 -13.08
CA HIS A 61 -10.41 4.91 -13.34
C HIS A 61 -10.75 5.76 -12.11
N GLY A 62 -9.90 5.77 -11.07
CA GLY A 62 -10.13 6.51 -9.84
C GLY A 62 -10.18 5.60 -8.60
N PRO A 63 -10.83 6.04 -7.50
CA PRO A 63 -10.84 5.29 -6.25
C PRO A 63 -11.44 3.88 -6.42
N PHE A 64 -10.96 2.93 -5.62
CA PHE A 64 -11.45 1.56 -5.63
C PHE A 64 -12.90 1.50 -5.13
N PRO A 65 -13.77 0.67 -5.73
CA PRO A 65 -15.17 0.58 -5.31
C PRO A 65 -15.33 -0.07 -3.93
N THR A 66 -14.35 -0.88 -3.49
CA THR A 66 -14.40 -1.56 -2.21
C THR A 66 -13.06 -1.51 -1.49
N VAL A 67 -13.10 -1.61 -0.17
CA VAL A 67 -11.91 -1.78 0.69
C VAL A 67 -11.15 -3.06 0.31
N ALA A 68 -11.86 -4.12 -0.07
CA ALA A 68 -11.23 -5.39 -0.46
C ALA A 68 -10.40 -5.24 -1.74
N ASP A 69 -10.90 -4.53 -2.74
CA ASP A 69 -10.14 -4.20 -3.97
C ASP A 69 -8.90 -3.36 -3.65
N ALA A 70 -9.07 -2.33 -2.81
CA ALA A 70 -7.97 -1.46 -2.39
C ALA A 70 -6.88 -2.28 -1.68
N ILE A 71 -7.25 -3.13 -0.73
CA ILE A 71 -6.31 -4.01 -0.01
C ILE A 71 -5.65 -5.01 -0.96
N ALA A 72 -6.40 -5.65 -1.86
CA ALA A 72 -5.84 -6.62 -2.81
C ALA A 72 -4.81 -5.95 -3.73
N HIS A 73 -5.07 -4.72 -4.17
CA HIS A 73 -4.14 -3.95 -4.98
C HIS A 73 -2.89 -3.54 -4.19
N GLY A 74 -3.06 -3.05 -2.95
CA GLY A 74 -1.95 -2.70 -2.07
C GLY A 74 -1.06 -3.90 -1.75
N GLU A 75 -1.65 -5.07 -1.50
CA GLU A 75 -0.94 -6.32 -1.28
C GLU A 75 -0.15 -6.75 -2.53
N ALA A 76 -0.76 -6.68 -3.72
CA ALA A 76 -0.09 -7.02 -4.98
C ALA A 76 1.10 -6.09 -5.25
N TRP A 77 0.93 -4.77 -5.04
CA TRP A 77 1.99 -3.78 -5.16
C TRP A 77 3.13 -4.07 -4.16
N GLY A 78 2.81 -4.28 -2.89
CA GLY A 78 3.80 -4.49 -1.84
C GLY A 78 4.61 -5.77 -2.04
N ARG A 79 3.95 -6.88 -2.43
CA ARG A 79 4.65 -8.13 -2.80
C ARG A 79 5.54 -7.94 -4.02
N HIS A 80 5.07 -7.21 -5.03
CA HIS A 80 5.89 -6.92 -6.21
C HIS A 80 7.11 -6.06 -5.85
N PHE A 81 6.94 -5.06 -4.99
CA PHE A 81 8.02 -4.20 -4.50
C PHE A 81 9.07 -5.00 -3.72
N VAL A 82 8.64 -5.82 -2.74
CA VAL A 82 9.53 -6.70 -1.98
C VAL A 82 10.27 -7.67 -2.91
N SER A 83 9.56 -8.26 -3.89
CA SER A 83 10.20 -9.13 -4.88
C SER A 83 11.24 -8.40 -5.74
N ARG A 84 11.01 -7.12 -6.09
CA ARG A 84 11.98 -6.33 -6.85
C ARG A 84 13.21 -6.02 -6.00
N ILE A 85 13.06 -5.69 -4.72
CA ILE A 85 14.20 -5.45 -3.83
C ILE A 85 15.02 -6.73 -3.65
N LEU A 86 14.36 -7.85 -3.39
CA LEU A 86 15.03 -9.14 -3.19
C LEU A 86 15.67 -9.65 -4.48
N GLY A 87 15.07 -9.41 -5.64
CA GLY A 87 15.58 -9.84 -6.95
C GLY A 87 16.52 -8.83 -7.65
N GLY A 88 16.59 -7.59 -7.16
CA GLY A 88 17.41 -6.50 -7.70
C GLY A 88 18.78 -6.36 -7.03
N ALA A 89 19.11 -7.21 -6.07
CA ALA A 89 20.46 -7.36 -5.54
C ALA A 89 21.34 -8.09 -6.58
N VAL A 90 21.80 -7.36 -7.60
CA VAL A 90 22.88 -7.77 -8.51
C VAL A 90 23.94 -6.68 -8.52
#